data_AF-A0A1L9TJM5-F1
#
_entry.id   AF-A0A1L9TJM5-F1
#
_cell.length_a   1.000
_cell.length_b   1.000
_cell.length_c   1.000
_cell.angle_alpha   90.00
_cell.angle_beta   90.00
_cell.angle_gamma   90.00
#
_symmetry.space_group_name_H-M   'P 1'
#
loop_
_entity.id
_entity.type
_entity.pdbx_description
1 polymer ?
#
loop_
_entity_poly.entity_id
_entity_poly.type
_entity_poly.pdbx_seq_one_letter_code
_entity_poly.pdbx_strand_id
1 'polypeptide(L)'
;MFSLLWLLLAAAFLPSASSRVCTPEGSIFDISTQEALDAFTNNCTAANSTVRFGTNYTDSFVLPRITNVTGDIEITASDRLESIEIPDVEYLSGLWVSEALNLARISLPKVRYIKNVYMNTSAADPVLEFPLLELVDSLLLYGNWSSMGFDALHTVNGTLFVCQDDYCDPDEAPERSMNISFPALKQINGRTEFGGNIANLSLPDLVTASSHMNIYHWGPILNPSFPKLDMVENIAFQGNISTIEMPSIQKLDMFQCYTDEPLSLSLPAETAQYIYIDVPSIESLDFPNLANNSAVSVRSDKAYDCEKLHKRIRVGVQRDVIFYCDAPGSSGLRKGAKLGIGLGVGIGGLGLIGLAVAFWISRRAKKREVGMGSEEQKMAAIGARSGSDDSGESGHS
;
A
#
# COMPACT_ATOMS: atom_id res chain seq x y z
N MET A 1 -19.08 -37.46 60.97
CA MET A 1 -20.25 -37.02 60.19
C MET A 1 -19.83 -35.84 59.34
N PHE A 2 -20.16 -35.86 58.03
CA PHE A 2 -19.84 -34.90 56.96
C PHE A 2 -18.39 -34.93 56.45
N SER A 3 -18.04 -35.78 55.48
CA SER A 3 -18.36 -35.75 54.02
C SER A 3 -17.66 -34.62 53.27
N LEU A 4 -16.37 -34.85 52.98
CA LEU A 4 -15.47 -34.02 52.18
C LEU A 4 -14.61 -34.99 51.33
N LEU A 5 -15.24 -35.73 50.41
CA LEU A 5 -14.55 -36.69 49.56
C LEU A 5 -15.31 -36.96 48.25
N TRP A 6 -15.64 -35.91 47.48
CA TRP A 6 -16.20 -36.04 46.11
C TRP A 6 -15.86 -34.81 45.26
N LEU A 7 -14.58 -34.62 44.91
CA LEU A 7 -14.13 -33.54 44.01
C LEU A 7 -13.04 -34.03 43.04
N LEU A 8 -13.09 -35.29 42.63
CA LEU A 8 -12.20 -35.89 41.64
C LEU A 8 -13.03 -36.67 40.62
N LEU A 9 -12.67 -36.52 39.34
CA LEU A 9 -13.22 -37.15 38.13
C LEU A 9 -14.39 -36.45 37.43
N ALA A 10 -14.11 -35.25 36.92
CA ALA A 10 -14.70 -34.79 35.65
C ALA A 10 -13.59 -34.25 34.73
N ALA A 11 -12.53 -35.05 34.53
CA ALA A 11 -11.70 -34.91 33.34
C ALA A 11 -12.52 -35.49 32.18
N ALA A 12 -13.50 -34.71 31.72
CA ALA A 12 -14.30 -35.04 30.57
C ALA A 12 -13.36 -35.32 29.41
N PHE A 13 -13.60 -36.44 28.74
CA PHE A 13 -13.06 -36.77 27.43
C PHE A 13 -13.37 -35.60 26.49
N LEU A 14 -12.46 -34.62 26.40
CA LEU A 14 -12.45 -33.71 25.26
C LEU A 14 -12.05 -34.60 24.08
N PRO A 15 -12.95 -34.82 23.11
CA PRO A 15 -12.54 -35.53 21.90
C PRO A 15 -11.35 -34.75 21.36
N SER A 16 -10.19 -35.39 21.32
CA SER A 16 -9.04 -34.86 20.59
C SER A 16 -9.52 -34.75 19.15
N ALA A 17 -9.93 -33.55 18.74
CA ALA A 17 -10.29 -33.25 17.37
C ALA A 17 -9.03 -33.57 16.56
N SER A 18 -9.00 -34.78 16.00
CA SER A 18 -7.86 -35.25 15.23
C SER A 18 -7.91 -34.44 13.96
N SER A 19 -7.02 -33.45 13.82
CA SER A 19 -6.95 -32.67 12.60
C SER A 19 -6.64 -33.64 11.46
N ARG A 20 -7.54 -33.69 10.48
CA ARG A 20 -7.34 -34.50 9.29
C ARG A 20 -6.78 -33.58 8.21
N VAL A 21 -5.55 -33.85 7.83
CA VAL A 21 -4.82 -33.08 6.83
C VAL A 21 -5.04 -33.71 5.47
N CYS A 22 -5.61 -32.96 4.55
CA CYS A 22 -5.66 -33.32 3.13
C CYS A 22 -4.35 -32.91 2.47
N THR A 23 -3.66 -33.87 1.87
CA THR A 23 -2.49 -33.62 1.03
C THR A 23 -2.74 -34.32 -0.31
N PRO A 24 -2.84 -33.58 -1.43
CA PRO A 24 -2.98 -34.16 -2.74
C PRO A 24 -1.67 -34.86 -3.14
N GLU A 25 -1.71 -35.68 -4.20
CA GLU A 25 -0.48 -36.18 -4.81
C GLU A 25 0.23 -35.01 -5.54
N GLY A 26 1.10 -34.30 -4.83
CA GLY A 26 1.82 -33.12 -5.34
C GLY A 26 1.74 -31.93 -4.39
N SER A 27 2.33 -30.80 -4.80
CA SER A 27 2.28 -29.55 -4.04
C SER A 27 1.09 -28.65 -4.41
N ILE A 28 0.48 -28.88 -5.57
CA ILE A 28 -0.61 -28.07 -6.14
C ILE A 28 -1.80 -28.98 -6.45
N PHE A 29 -2.98 -28.54 -6.05
CA PHE A 29 -4.26 -29.17 -6.37
C PHE A 29 -5.06 -28.24 -7.29
N ASP A 30 -5.19 -28.64 -8.55
CA ASP A 30 -5.97 -27.91 -9.55
C ASP A 30 -7.45 -28.27 -9.43
N ILE A 31 -8.31 -27.27 -9.22
CA ILE A 31 -9.77 -27.43 -9.18
C ILE A 31 -10.44 -26.76 -10.35
N SER A 32 -11.41 -27.43 -10.96
CA SER A 32 -12.23 -26.87 -12.04
C SER A 32 -13.69 -26.67 -11.64
N THR A 33 -14.16 -27.30 -10.55
CA THR A 33 -15.54 -27.18 -10.05
C THR A 33 -15.57 -27.25 -8.52
N GLN A 34 -16.67 -26.79 -7.92
CA GLN A 34 -16.89 -26.86 -6.46
C GLN A 34 -16.99 -28.32 -5.98
N GLU A 35 -17.58 -29.23 -6.76
CA GLU A 35 -17.71 -30.64 -6.38
C GLU A 35 -16.35 -31.34 -6.27
N ALA A 36 -15.38 -30.97 -7.13
CA ALA A 36 -14.03 -31.51 -7.06
C ALA A 36 -13.31 -31.06 -5.76
N LEU A 37 -13.51 -29.81 -5.38
CA LEU A 37 -13.00 -29.27 -4.11
C LEU A 37 -13.67 -29.94 -2.90
N ASP A 38 -14.99 -30.07 -2.93
CA ASP A 38 -15.76 -30.70 -1.85
C ASP A 38 -15.35 -32.17 -1.68
N ALA A 39 -15.18 -32.91 -2.78
CA ALA A 39 -14.73 -34.29 -2.75
C ALA A 39 -13.34 -34.43 -2.12
N PHE A 40 -12.43 -33.50 -2.43
CA PHE A 40 -11.09 -33.44 -1.84
C PHE A 40 -11.15 -33.11 -0.35
N THR A 41 -11.96 -32.14 0.06
CA THR A 41 -11.96 -31.58 1.43
C THR A 41 -12.95 -32.23 2.40
N ASN A 42 -13.84 -33.13 1.95
CA ASN A 42 -15.00 -33.60 2.71
C ASN A 42 -14.69 -34.14 4.11
N ASN A 43 -13.50 -34.69 4.32
CA ASN A 43 -13.07 -35.32 5.57
C ASN A 43 -11.89 -34.62 6.24
N CYS A 44 -11.58 -33.40 5.82
CA CYS A 44 -10.40 -32.67 6.27
C CYS A 44 -10.77 -31.42 7.04
N THR A 45 -9.88 -31.07 7.96
CA THR A 45 -9.91 -29.82 8.73
C THR A 45 -8.72 -28.95 8.38
N ALA A 46 -7.72 -29.49 7.68
CA ALA A 46 -6.56 -28.75 7.19
C ALA A 46 -6.21 -29.18 5.77
N ALA A 47 -5.72 -28.25 4.96
CA ALA A 47 -5.21 -28.50 3.63
C ALA A 47 -3.73 -28.15 3.58
N ASN A 48 -2.90 -29.13 3.22
CA ASN A 48 -1.45 -28.98 3.09
C ASN A 48 -1.01 -28.99 1.63
N SER A 49 -1.57 -28.06 0.86
CA SER A 49 -1.27 -27.87 -0.56
C SER A 49 -1.73 -26.52 -1.02
N THR A 50 -1.14 -26.04 -2.10
CA THR A 50 -1.70 -24.92 -2.86
C THR A 50 -2.96 -25.38 -3.58
N VAL A 51 -4.06 -24.65 -3.45
CA VAL A 51 -5.30 -24.87 -4.20
C VAL A 51 -5.35 -23.84 -5.31
N ARG A 52 -5.24 -24.31 -6.56
CA ARG A 52 -5.22 -23.45 -7.74
C ARG A 52 -6.46 -23.65 -8.57
N PHE A 53 -7.06 -22.57 -9.03
CA PHE A 53 -8.27 -22.60 -9.82
C PHE A 53 -7.93 -22.70 -11.30
N GLY A 54 -8.59 -23.62 -11.98
CA GLY A 54 -8.62 -23.62 -13.43
C GLY A 54 -9.35 -22.39 -13.95
N THR A 55 -8.93 -21.88 -15.10
CA THR A 55 -9.54 -20.72 -15.79
C THR A 55 -11.02 -20.92 -16.11
N ASN A 56 -11.51 -22.16 -16.09
CA ASN A 56 -12.89 -22.53 -16.39
C ASN A 56 -13.79 -22.63 -15.15
N TYR A 57 -13.32 -22.25 -13.96
CA TYR A 57 -14.15 -22.26 -12.76
C TYR A 57 -15.25 -21.18 -12.88
N THR A 58 -16.52 -21.60 -12.89
CA THR A 58 -17.65 -20.72 -13.23
C THR A 58 -18.50 -20.28 -12.05
N ASP A 59 -18.37 -20.93 -10.90
CA ASP A 59 -19.30 -20.78 -9.79
C ASP A 59 -18.69 -19.95 -8.67
N SER A 60 -19.47 -19.68 -7.62
CA SER A 60 -18.92 -19.17 -6.35
C SER A 60 -18.00 -20.22 -5.72
N PHE A 61 -16.94 -19.76 -5.07
CA PHE A 61 -16.04 -20.62 -4.32
C PHE A 61 -16.39 -20.64 -2.85
N VAL A 62 -16.60 -21.83 -2.28
CA VAL A 62 -16.81 -22.00 -0.85
C VAL A 62 -15.84 -23.06 -0.33
N LEU A 63 -15.05 -22.72 0.68
CA LEU A 63 -14.15 -23.67 1.36
C LEU A 63 -14.57 -23.86 2.83
N PRO A 64 -15.62 -24.68 3.09
CA PRO A 64 -16.11 -24.90 4.44
C PRO A 64 -15.26 -25.94 5.20
N ARG A 65 -15.32 -25.91 6.54
CA ARG A 65 -14.71 -26.89 7.48
C ARG A 65 -13.18 -26.91 7.56
N ILE A 66 -12.48 -26.34 6.59
CA ILE A 66 -11.03 -26.19 6.66
C ILE A 66 -10.70 -25.02 7.58
N THR A 67 -9.88 -25.26 8.60
CA THR A 67 -9.44 -24.25 9.56
C THR A 67 -8.01 -23.78 9.32
N ASN A 68 -7.20 -24.57 8.61
CA ASN A 68 -5.80 -24.27 8.32
C ASN A 68 -5.45 -24.64 6.89
N VAL A 69 -4.92 -23.68 6.13
CA VAL A 69 -4.38 -23.90 4.79
C VAL A 69 -2.90 -23.47 4.80
N THR A 70 -2.00 -24.45 4.73
CA THR A 70 -0.55 -24.19 4.75
C THR A 70 0.04 -23.90 3.37
N GLY A 71 -0.69 -24.23 2.30
CA GLY A 71 -0.40 -23.75 0.95
C GLY A 71 -1.18 -22.49 0.60
N ASP A 72 -1.05 -22.05 -0.64
CA ASP A 72 -1.68 -20.82 -1.11
C ASP A 72 -3.01 -21.12 -1.83
N ILE A 73 -3.92 -20.15 -1.85
CA ILE A 73 -5.13 -20.20 -2.67
C ILE A 73 -4.89 -19.27 -3.87
N GLU A 74 -4.84 -19.85 -5.07
CA GLU A 74 -4.41 -19.15 -6.29
C GLU A 74 -5.54 -19.10 -7.33
N ILE A 75 -6.00 -17.89 -7.62
CA ILE A 75 -7.03 -17.61 -8.63
C ILE A 75 -6.43 -16.72 -9.70
N THR A 76 -6.39 -17.22 -10.93
CA THR A 76 -5.85 -16.50 -12.09
C THR A 76 -6.87 -16.49 -13.22
N ALA A 77 -7.12 -15.30 -13.77
CA ALA A 77 -7.89 -15.10 -14.99
C ALA A 77 -9.26 -15.81 -14.97
N SER A 78 -10.08 -15.50 -13.96
CA SER A 78 -11.46 -15.98 -13.89
C SER A 78 -12.43 -14.84 -14.17
N ASP A 79 -13.05 -14.89 -15.34
CA ASP A 79 -14.09 -13.96 -15.76
C ASP A 79 -15.46 -14.32 -15.17
N ARG A 80 -15.61 -15.43 -14.46
CA ARG A 80 -16.90 -15.93 -13.96
C ARG A 80 -16.99 -16.08 -12.45
N LEU A 81 -15.86 -16.04 -11.75
CA LEU A 81 -15.86 -16.11 -10.30
C LEU A 81 -16.45 -14.82 -9.70
N GLU A 82 -17.66 -14.92 -9.15
CA GLU A 82 -18.36 -13.80 -8.51
C GLU A 82 -18.01 -13.65 -7.03
N SER A 83 -17.71 -14.74 -6.32
CA SER A 83 -17.43 -14.69 -4.88
C SER A 83 -16.47 -15.78 -4.38
N ILE A 84 -15.75 -15.44 -3.31
CA ILE A 84 -14.83 -16.32 -2.57
C ILE A 84 -15.26 -16.31 -1.09
N GLU A 85 -15.69 -17.46 -0.57
CA GLU A 85 -16.12 -17.62 0.81
C GLU A 85 -15.31 -18.71 1.52
N ILE A 86 -14.60 -18.32 2.57
CA ILE A 86 -13.77 -19.25 3.36
C ILE A 86 -14.15 -19.09 4.84
N PRO A 87 -15.31 -19.64 5.25
CA PRO A 87 -15.97 -19.28 6.50
C PRO A 87 -15.26 -19.78 7.77
N ASP A 88 -14.43 -20.82 7.64
CA ASP A 88 -13.88 -21.55 8.79
C ASP A 88 -12.36 -21.43 8.95
N VAL A 89 -11.66 -20.86 7.96
CA VAL A 89 -10.19 -20.75 8.00
C VAL A 89 -9.75 -19.72 9.04
N GLU A 90 -8.85 -20.14 9.93
CA GLU A 90 -8.22 -19.30 10.95
C GLU A 90 -6.78 -18.91 10.55
N TYR A 91 -6.10 -19.80 9.81
CA TYR A 91 -4.74 -19.61 9.29
C TYR A 91 -4.69 -19.89 7.79
N LEU A 92 -4.16 -18.95 7.02
CA LEU A 92 -3.93 -19.10 5.59
C LEU A 92 -2.49 -18.69 5.24
N SER A 93 -1.76 -19.52 4.48
CA SER A 93 -0.46 -19.09 3.96
C SER A 93 -0.65 -17.95 2.96
N GLY A 94 -1.32 -18.21 1.84
CA GLY A 94 -1.43 -17.22 0.76
C GLY A 94 -2.84 -17.13 0.21
N LEU A 95 -3.24 -15.91 -0.17
CA LEU A 95 -4.39 -15.66 -1.02
C LEU A 95 -3.94 -14.80 -2.19
N TRP A 96 -3.90 -15.40 -3.38
CA TRP A 96 -3.48 -14.74 -4.62
C TRP A 96 -4.65 -14.71 -5.60
N VAL A 97 -5.12 -13.52 -5.90
CA VAL A 97 -6.20 -13.28 -6.87
C VAL A 97 -5.67 -12.33 -7.92
N SER A 98 -5.67 -12.76 -9.18
CA SER A 98 -5.24 -11.94 -10.32
C SER A 98 -6.23 -12.07 -11.46
N GLU A 99 -6.59 -10.95 -12.09
CA GLU A 99 -7.44 -10.91 -13.29
C GLU A 99 -8.85 -11.51 -13.07
N ALA A 100 -9.43 -11.31 -11.88
CA ALA A 100 -10.80 -11.72 -11.57
C ALA A 100 -11.79 -10.59 -11.90
N LEU A 101 -12.33 -10.58 -13.13
CA LEU A 101 -13.09 -9.44 -13.68
C LEU A 101 -14.48 -9.23 -13.08
N ASN A 102 -15.12 -10.31 -12.62
CA ASN A 102 -16.49 -10.28 -12.09
C ASN A 102 -16.55 -10.52 -10.58
N LEU A 103 -15.40 -10.50 -9.90
CA LEU A 103 -15.32 -10.77 -8.48
C LEU A 103 -15.98 -9.63 -7.69
N ALA A 104 -17.09 -9.92 -7.05
CA ALA A 104 -17.85 -8.96 -6.26
C ALA A 104 -17.48 -9.02 -4.76
N ARG A 105 -17.13 -10.20 -4.24
CA ARG A 105 -16.94 -10.39 -2.80
C ARG A 105 -15.88 -11.43 -2.45
N ILE A 106 -15.06 -11.10 -1.46
CA ILE A 106 -14.13 -12.04 -0.80
C ILE A 106 -14.39 -11.97 0.72
N SER A 107 -14.70 -13.10 1.34
CA SER A 107 -15.04 -13.17 2.77
C SER A 107 -14.29 -14.28 3.48
N LEU A 108 -13.45 -13.89 4.45
CA LEU A 108 -12.70 -14.79 5.35
C LEU A 108 -13.01 -14.40 6.80
N PRO A 109 -14.24 -14.65 7.30
CA PRO A 109 -14.73 -14.05 8.54
C PRO A 109 -13.99 -14.52 9.81
N LYS A 110 -13.30 -15.66 9.77
CA LYS A 110 -12.58 -16.23 10.92
C LYS A 110 -11.07 -16.18 10.84
N VAL A 111 -10.52 -15.68 9.73
CA VAL A 111 -9.07 -15.69 9.54
C VAL A 111 -8.43 -14.70 10.50
N ARG A 112 -7.41 -15.15 11.24
CA ARG A 112 -6.65 -14.35 12.20
C ARG A 112 -5.27 -14.01 11.71
N TYR A 113 -4.70 -14.88 10.88
CA TYR A 113 -3.38 -14.72 10.30
C TYR A 113 -3.36 -15.12 8.83
N ILE A 114 -2.81 -14.24 8.00
CA ILE A 114 -2.48 -14.55 6.61
C ILE A 114 -1.02 -14.20 6.37
N LYS A 115 -0.23 -15.07 5.74
CA LYS A 115 1.14 -14.69 5.38
C LYS A 115 1.12 -13.64 4.26
N ASN A 116 0.58 -14.00 3.10
CA ASN A 116 0.57 -13.12 1.93
C ASN A 116 -0.83 -12.98 1.34
N VAL A 117 -1.28 -11.75 1.18
CA VAL A 117 -2.46 -11.40 0.39
C VAL A 117 -1.97 -10.61 -0.82
N TYR A 118 -2.26 -11.11 -2.01
CA TYR A 118 -2.07 -10.42 -3.26
C TYR A 118 -3.39 -10.41 -4.01
N MET A 119 -3.93 -9.23 -4.26
CA MET A 119 -5.17 -9.06 -4.98
C MET A 119 -4.96 -8.03 -6.07
N ASN A 120 -5.20 -8.44 -7.30
CA ASN A 120 -5.23 -7.58 -8.46
C ASN A 120 -6.50 -7.87 -9.25
N THR A 121 -7.47 -6.97 -9.15
CA THR A 121 -8.76 -7.12 -9.80
C THR A 121 -9.19 -5.84 -10.49
N SER A 122 -9.74 -6.00 -11.70
CA SER A 122 -10.41 -4.93 -12.43
C SER A 122 -11.92 -4.95 -12.22
N ALA A 123 -12.42 -5.76 -11.27
CA ALA A 123 -13.84 -5.84 -10.99
C ALA A 123 -14.41 -4.50 -10.53
N ALA A 124 -15.67 -4.28 -10.88
CA ALA A 124 -16.40 -3.11 -10.45
C ALA A 124 -16.82 -3.28 -8.98
N ASP A 125 -16.23 -2.47 -8.10
CA ASP A 125 -16.65 -2.30 -6.71
C ASP A 125 -16.55 -3.54 -5.79
N PRO A 126 -15.49 -4.38 -5.87
CA PRO A 126 -15.33 -5.54 -5.01
C PRO A 126 -15.28 -5.19 -3.52
N VAL A 127 -15.82 -6.09 -2.70
CA VAL A 127 -15.85 -6.01 -1.24
C VAL A 127 -14.93 -7.06 -0.61
N LEU A 128 -14.09 -6.61 0.32
CA LEU A 128 -13.21 -7.45 1.13
C LEU A 128 -13.67 -7.52 2.58
N GLU A 129 -13.80 -8.71 3.14
CA GLU A 129 -14.23 -8.92 4.54
C GLU A 129 -13.27 -9.85 5.28
N PHE A 130 -12.41 -9.24 6.11
CA PHE A 130 -11.44 -9.89 6.99
C PHE A 130 -11.57 -9.38 8.44
N PRO A 131 -12.77 -9.44 9.04
CA PRO A 131 -13.08 -8.73 10.29
C PRO A 131 -12.23 -9.16 11.49
N LEU A 132 -11.70 -10.39 11.48
CA LEU A 132 -10.88 -10.96 12.57
C LEU A 132 -9.40 -11.08 12.22
N LEU A 133 -8.96 -10.57 11.06
CA LEU A 133 -7.55 -10.64 10.66
C LEU A 133 -6.73 -9.73 11.57
N GLU A 134 -5.87 -10.31 12.39
CA GLU A 134 -5.08 -9.58 13.40
C GLU A 134 -3.67 -9.26 12.89
N LEU A 135 -3.10 -10.15 12.06
CA LEU A 135 -1.72 -10.09 11.59
C LEU A 135 -1.61 -10.55 10.12
N VAL A 136 -0.87 -9.78 9.33
CA VAL A 136 -0.49 -10.17 7.96
C VAL A 136 1.00 -9.92 7.71
N ASP A 137 1.69 -10.78 6.95
CA ASP A 137 3.06 -10.48 6.56
C ASP A 137 3.10 -9.49 5.38
N SER A 138 2.34 -9.74 4.32
CA SER A 138 2.21 -8.80 3.20
C SER A 138 0.77 -8.69 2.71
N LEU A 139 0.29 -7.46 2.54
CA LEU A 139 -1.04 -7.13 2.03
C LEU A 139 -0.88 -6.20 0.81
N LEU A 140 -1.10 -6.74 -0.39
CA LEU A 140 -1.02 -6.03 -1.65
C LEU A 140 -2.39 -6.04 -2.31
N LEU A 141 -3.06 -4.89 -2.32
CA LEU A 141 -4.39 -4.70 -2.86
C LEU A 141 -4.34 -3.71 -4.03
N TYR A 142 -4.63 -4.20 -5.23
CA TYR A 142 -4.69 -3.45 -6.46
C TYR A 142 -6.10 -3.51 -7.05
N GLY A 143 -6.68 -2.35 -7.35
CA GLY A 143 -7.99 -2.21 -7.99
C GLY A 143 -8.96 -1.28 -7.27
N ASN A 144 -10.18 -1.23 -7.80
CA ASN A 144 -11.24 -0.30 -7.36
C ASN A 144 -12.08 -0.85 -6.19
N TRP A 145 -11.49 -1.01 -5.01
CA TRP A 145 -12.20 -1.56 -3.85
C TRP A 145 -13.29 -0.63 -3.32
N SER A 146 -14.52 -1.13 -3.22
CA SER A 146 -15.64 -0.35 -2.66
C SER A 146 -15.62 -0.33 -1.13
N SER A 147 -15.20 -1.44 -0.53
CA SER A 147 -15.08 -1.60 0.92
C SER A 147 -14.00 -2.62 1.27
N MET A 148 -13.28 -2.34 2.36
CA MET A 148 -12.23 -3.18 2.90
C MET A 148 -12.40 -3.29 4.43
N GLY A 149 -12.87 -4.45 4.89
CA GLY A 149 -13.08 -4.74 6.30
C GLY A 149 -11.84 -5.37 6.93
N PHE A 150 -11.02 -4.56 7.61
CA PHE A 150 -9.82 -4.98 8.36
C PHE A 150 -9.88 -4.51 9.82
N ASP A 151 -11.02 -4.71 10.47
CA ASP A 151 -11.33 -4.11 11.77
C ASP A 151 -10.38 -4.52 12.91
N ALA A 152 -9.86 -5.75 12.85
CA ALA A 152 -8.94 -6.29 13.85
C ALA A 152 -7.45 -6.21 13.45
N LEU A 153 -7.11 -5.69 12.26
CA LEU A 153 -5.73 -5.77 11.76
C LEU A 153 -4.84 -4.84 12.58
N HIS A 154 -3.95 -5.42 13.38
CA HIS A 154 -3.06 -4.69 14.29
C HIS A 154 -1.65 -4.53 13.73
N THR A 155 -1.18 -5.48 12.93
CA THR A 155 0.22 -5.51 12.48
C THR A 155 0.35 -6.00 11.05
N VAL A 156 1.18 -5.29 10.29
CA VAL A 156 1.70 -5.74 9.00
C VAL A 156 3.21 -5.96 9.16
N ASN A 157 3.71 -7.19 9.04
CA ASN A 157 5.14 -7.48 9.25
C ASN A 157 6.04 -7.01 8.10
N GLY A 158 5.48 -6.88 6.90
CA GLY A 158 6.20 -6.53 5.68
C GLY A 158 5.47 -5.43 4.95
N THR A 159 4.91 -5.76 3.79
CA THR A 159 4.42 -4.77 2.84
C THR A 159 2.92 -4.49 3.02
N LEU A 160 2.52 -3.23 3.01
CA LEU A 160 1.13 -2.79 2.94
C LEU A 160 0.93 -1.88 1.73
N PHE A 161 0.43 -2.41 0.61
CA PHE A 161 0.09 -1.64 -0.58
C PHE A 161 -1.41 -1.66 -0.80
N VAL A 162 -2.02 -0.48 -0.96
CA VAL A 162 -3.41 -0.32 -1.37
C VAL A 162 -3.46 0.72 -2.46
N CYS A 163 -3.61 0.27 -3.70
CA CYS A 163 -3.54 1.10 -4.88
C CYS A 163 -4.69 0.81 -5.84
N GLN A 164 -5.15 1.85 -6.55
CA GLN A 164 -6.28 1.74 -7.45
C GLN A 164 -5.91 1.20 -8.84
N ASP A 165 -4.63 1.33 -9.20
CA ASP A 165 -4.02 0.83 -10.41
C ASP A 165 -2.89 -0.17 -10.10
N ASP A 166 -2.33 -0.76 -11.15
CA ASP A 166 -1.13 -1.58 -11.04
C ASP A 166 0.07 -0.71 -10.66
N TYR A 167 0.74 -1.08 -9.56
CA TYR A 167 1.98 -0.46 -9.08
C TYR A 167 1.89 0.97 -8.56
N CYS A 168 0.68 1.50 -8.29
CA CYS A 168 0.51 2.86 -7.77
C CYS A 168 1.10 3.92 -8.71
N ASP A 169 0.90 3.76 -10.02
CA ASP A 169 1.54 4.60 -11.04
C ASP A 169 0.93 6.02 -11.04
N PRO A 170 1.75 7.08 -10.84
CA PRO A 170 1.27 8.46 -10.83
C PRO A 170 0.70 9.01 -12.14
N ASP A 171 0.81 8.27 -13.24
CA ASP A 171 0.50 8.80 -14.57
C ASP A 171 -1.01 8.69 -14.92
N GLU A 172 -1.81 7.93 -14.17
CA GLU A 172 -3.24 7.72 -14.44
C GLU A 172 -4.10 8.14 -13.24
N ALA A 173 -4.82 9.26 -13.36
CA ALA A 173 -5.73 9.71 -12.32
C ALA A 173 -6.98 8.80 -12.29
N PRO A 174 -7.25 8.06 -11.21
CA PRO A 174 -8.36 7.12 -11.22
C PRO A 174 -9.72 7.83 -11.19
N GLU A 175 -10.68 7.34 -11.99
CA GLU A 175 -11.99 7.98 -12.11
C GLU A 175 -12.84 7.89 -10.84
N ARG A 176 -12.69 6.81 -10.07
CA ARG A 176 -13.50 6.54 -8.86
C ARG A 176 -12.72 6.85 -7.61
N SER A 177 -13.40 7.25 -6.55
CA SER A 177 -12.73 7.42 -5.26
C SER A 177 -12.76 6.14 -4.43
N MET A 178 -11.74 5.91 -3.60
CA MET A 178 -11.68 4.78 -2.66
C MET A 178 -11.49 5.25 -1.22
N ASN A 179 -12.05 4.48 -0.27
CA ASN A 179 -11.87 4.71 1.16
C ASN A 179 -10.89 3.68 1.72
N ILE A 180 -9.81 4.15 2.35
CA ILE A 180 -8.80 3.30 2.97
C ILE A 180 -8.90 3.50 4.49
N SER A 181 -9.22 2.43 5.21
CA SER A 181 -9.36 2.47 6.67
C SER A 181 -8.80 1.22 7.30
N PHE A 182 -7.87 1.41 8.25
CA PHE A 182 -7.35 0.36 9.11
C PHE A 182 -7.44 0.82 10.56
N PRO A 183 -8.63 0.70 11.19
CA PRO A 183 -8.94 1.40 12.44
C PRO A 183 -8.11 0.92 13.64
N ALA A 184 -7.64 -0.34 13.61
CA ALA A 184 -6.90 -0.95 14.71
C ALA A 184 -5.40 -1.16 14.41
N LEU A 185 -4.91 -0.71 13.24
CA LEU A 185 -3.54 -0.94 12.79
C LEU A 185 -2.58 -0.09 13.60
N LYS A 186 -1.64 -0.74 14.28
CA LYS A 186 -0.68 -0.10 15.20
C LYS A 186 0.73 -0.04 14.64
N GLN A 187 1.11 -1.03 13.83
CA GLN A 187 2.48 -1.23 13.41
C GLN A 187 2.58 -1.73 11.98
N ILE A 188 3.47 -1.11 11.20
CA ILE A 188 3.89 -1.59 9.88
C ILE A 188 5.40 -1.72 9.89
N ASN A 189 5.89 -2.94 9.69
CA ASN A 189 7.32 -3.26 9.81
C ASN A 189 8.08 -3.21 8.47
N GLY A 190 7.38 -2.94 7.36
CA GLY A 190 7.98 -2.82 6.04
C GLY A 190 7.42 -1.64 5.24
N ARG A 191 7.43 -1.76 3.91
CA ARG A 191 7.06 -0.67 3.01
C ARG A 191 5.55 -0.50 2.96
N THR A 192 5.10 0.74 2.99
CA THR A 192 3.69 1.13 2.90
C THR A 192 3.47 2.05 1.73
N GLU A 193 2.46 1.76 0.90
CA GLU A 193 2.05 2.63 -0.21
C GLU A 193 0.54 2.71 -0.30
N PHE A 194 0.04 3.93 -0.36
CA PHE A 194 -1.37 4.23 -0.64
C PHE A 194 -1.40 5.08 -1.91
N GLY A 195 -2.09 4.61 -2.95
CA GLY A 195 -2.04 5.24 -4.29
C GLY A 195 -3.40 5.30 -4.97
N GLY A 196 -3.85 6.48 -5.39
CA GLY A 196 -5.05 6.61 -6.22
C GLY A 196 -5.89 7.84 -5.91
N ASN A 197 -7.18 7.77 -6.24
CA ASN A 197 -8.16 8.80 -5.87
C ASN A 197 -8.74 8.48 -4.48
N ILE A 198 -7.95 8.77 -3.44
CA ILE A 198 -8.30 8.44 -2.06
C ILE A 198 -9.31 9.47 -1.51
N ALA A 199 -10.54 9.05 -1.22
CA ALA A 199 -11.56 9.91 -0.61
C ALA A 199 -11.31 10.11 0.90
N ASN A 200 -10.82 9.05 1.56
CA ASN A 200 -10.51 9.04 2.98
C ASN A 200 -9.35 8.08 3.26
N LEU A 201 -8.39 8.51 4.07
CA LEU A 201 -7.28 7.70 4.58
C LEU A 201 -7.28 7.75 6.10
N SER A 202 -7.64 6.65 6.75
CA SER A 202 -7.83 6.58 8.21
C SER A 202 -6.97 5.49 8.83
N LEU A 203 -5.91 5.90 9.54
CA LEU A 203 -5.02 5.04 10.32
C LEU A 203 -4.89 5.57 11.77
N PRO A 204 -5.99 5.68 12.54
CA PRO A 204 -6.03 6.44 13.79
C PRO A 204 -5.17 5.84 14.91
N ASP A 205 -4.91 4.53 14.84
CA ASP A 205 -4.16 3.78 15.83
C ASP A 205 -2.70 3.51 15.45
N LEU A 206 -2.27 3.97 14.27
CA LEU A 206 -0.93 3.71 13.77
C LEU A 206 0.10 4.46 14.61
N VAL A 207 1.01 3.71 15.24
CA VAL A 207 2.06 4.25 16.11
C VAL A 207 3.42 4.23 15.41
N THR A 208 3.71 3.16 14.68
CA THR A 208 5.04 2.96 14.07
C THR A 208 4.97 2.46 12.63
N ALA A 209 5.84 3.01 11.78
CA ALA A 209 6.08 2.56 10.42
C ALA A 209 7.60 2.51 10.15
N SER A 210 8.21 1.33 10.18
CA SER A 210 9.67 1.18 10.26
C SER A 210 10.39 1.21 8.90
N SER A 211 9.75 1.72 7.84
CA SER A 211 10.39 1.87 6.54
C SER A 211 9.79 3.06 5.78
N HIS A 212 9.48 2.90 4.50
CA HIS A 212 8.94 3.95 3.66
C HIS A 212 7.41 3.91 3.68
N MET A 213 6.79 5.05 3.96
CA MET A 213 5.37 5.29 3.82
C MET A 213 5.15 6.33 2.72
N ASN A 214 4.63 5.90 1.58
CA ASN A 214 4.33 6.78 0.46
C ASN A 214 2.81 6.94 0.31
N ILE A 215 2.36 8.17 0.15
CA ILE A 215 0.96 8.51 -0.12
C ILE A 215 0.93 9.29 -1.42
N TYR A 216 0.33 8.67 -2.43
CA TYR A 216 0.16 9.22 -3.76
C TYR A 216 -1.33 9.45 -4.02
N HIS A 217 -1.73 10.71 -4.22
CA HIS A 217 -3.14 11.08 -4.27
C HIS A 217 -3.48 11.96 -5.48
N TRP A 218 -4.40 11.49 -6.34
CA TRP A 218 -4.82 12.20 -7.57
C TRP A 218 -6.31 12.56 -7.61
N GLY A 219 -6.95 12.66 -6.44
CA GLY A 219 -8.35 13.01 -6.31
C GLY A 219 -8.59 14.46 -5.90
N PRO A 220 -9.78 14.79 -5.39
CA PRO A 220 -10.03 16.03 -4.65
C PRO A 220 -9.16 16.11 -3.40
N ILE A 221 -8.82 17.34 -2.97
CA ILE A 221 -7.94 17.63 -1.83
C ILE A 221 -8.09 16.62 -0.67
N LEU A 222 -6.99 15.92 -0.37
CA LEU A 222 -6.87 15.01 0.76
C LEU A 222 -6.15 15.68 1.93
N ASN A 223 -6.65 15.45 3.15
CA ASN A 223 -6.03 15.93 4.39
C ASN A 223 -5.71 14.73 5.30
N PRO A 224 -4.59 14.02 5.07
CA PRO A 224 -4.26 12.86 5.87
C PRO A 224 -3.92 13.25 7.32
N SER A 225 -4.42 12.46 8.28
CA SER A 225 -4.18 12.63 9.71
C SER A 225 -3.72 11.32 10.34
N PHE A 226 -2.58 11.36 11.03
CA PHE A 226 -1.98 10.23 11.75
C PHE A 226 -1.77 10.61 13.22
N PRO A 227 -2.84 10.65 14.03
CA PRO A 227 -2.83 11.26 15.35
C PRO A 227 -1.90 10.58 16.34
N LYS A 228 -1.64 9.27 16.18
CA LYS A 228 -0.79 8.48 17.08
C LYS A 228 0.57 8.10 16.50
N LEU A 229 0.86 8.49 15.25
CA LEU A 229 2.11 8.13 14.59
C LEU A 229 3.27 8.83 15.30
N ASP A 230 4.11 8.05 15.96
CA ASP A 230 5.24 8.49 16.79
C ASP A 230 6.57 8.36 16.04
N MET A 231 6.70 7.29 15.25
CA MET A 231 7.93 6.96 14.53
C MET A 231 7.65 6.50 13.10
N VAL A 232 8.30 7.16 12.13
CA VAL A 232 8.35 6.71 10.73
C VAL A 232 9.76 6.89 10.18
N GLU A 233 10.33 5.92 9.48
CA GLU A 233 11.68 6.12 8.90
C GLU A 233 11.59 7.16 7.77
N ASN A 234 10.86 6.85 6.71
CA ASN A 234 10.70 7.73 5.55
C ASN A 234 9.22 7.92 5.25
N ILE A 235 8.77 9.16 5.12
CA ILE A 235 7.40 9.47 4.71
C ILE A 235 7.40 10.44 3.53
N ALA A 236 6.64 10.10 2.49
CA ALA A 236 6.50 10.89 1.28
C ALA A 236 5.02 11.13 0.95
N PHE A 237 4.69 12.38 0.68
CA PHE A 237 3.38 12.81 0.21
C PHE A 237 3.51 13.38 -1.20
N GLN A 238 2.63 12.96 -2.11
CA GLN A 238 2.58 13.49 -3.46
C GLN A 238 1.14 13.63 -3.96
N GLY A 239 0.86 14.75 -4.65
CA GLY A 239 -0.43 15.03 -5.31
C GLY A 239 -1.29 16.05 -4.55
N ASN A 240 -2.62 15.97 -4.63
CA ASN A 240 -3.52 17.04 -4.14
C ASN A 240 -3.71 17.00 -2.61
N ILE A 241 -2.72 17.48 -1.85
CA ILE A 241 -2.71 17.43 -0.38
C ILE A 241 -2.48 18.83 0.19
N SER A 242 -3.42 19.36 0.97
CA SER A 242 -3.27 20.71 1.53
C SER A 242 -2.85 20.73 2.99
N THR A 243 -3.32 19.79 3.81
CA THR A 243 -2.98 19.70 5.24
C THR A 243 -2.49 18.31 5.62
N ILE A 244 -1.41 18.23 6.39
CA ILE A 244 -0.89 16.97 6.93
C ILE A 244 -0.82 17.10 8.46
N GLU A 245 -1.50 16.20 9.17
CA GLU A 245 -1.54 16.20 10.63
C GLU A 245 -0.81 14.98 11.21
N MET A 246 0.26 15.22 11.96
CA MET A 246 1.00 14.18 12.69
C MET A 246 1.40 14.70 14.08
N PRO A 247 0.44 14.98 14.98
CA PRO A 247 0.71 15.68 16.23
C PRO A 247 1.61 14.90 17.21
N SER A 248 1.67 13.57 17.09
CA SER A 248 2.47 12.71 17.98
C SER A 248 3.85 12.37 17.42
N ILE A 249 4.21 12.82 16.21
CA ILE A 249 5.47 12.40 15.58
C ILE A 249 6.66 12.95 16.35
N GLN A 250 7.51 12.05 16.85
CA GLN A 250 8.76 12.42 17.53
C GLN A 250 9.97 12.13 16.65
N LYS A 251 9.92 11.02 15.91
CA LYS A 251 11.07 10.53 15.13
C LYS A 251 10.72 10.31 13.68
N LEU A 252 11.44 11.01 12.82
CA LEU A 252 11.52 10.68 11.41
C LEU A 252 12.95 10.74 10.88
N ASP A 253 13.27 9.99 9.83
CA ASP A 253 14.54 10.16 9.12
C ASP A 253 14.34 11.09 7.92
N MET A 254 13.41 10.75 7.02
CA MET A 254 13.12 11.56 5.83
C MET A 254 11.65 11.94 5.73
N PHE A 255 11.39 13.24 5.53
CA PHE A 255 10.08 13.77 5.16
C PHE A 255 10.15 14.39 3.76
N GLN A 256 9.28 13.95 2.85
CA GLN A 256 9.15 14.51 1.50
C GLN A 256 7.71 14.93 1.22
N CYS A 257 7.52 16.12 0.66
CA CYS A 257 6.19 16.59 0.27
C CYS A 257 6.24 17.31 -1.09
N TYR A 258 5.46 16.79 -2.04
CA TYR A 258 5.31 17.27 -3.41
C TYR A 258 3.81 17.44 -3.71
N THR A 259 3.20 18.53 -3.26
CA THR A 259 1.76 18.77 -3.45
C THR A 259 1.51 19.83 -4.51
N ASP A 260 0.36 19.72 -5.19
CA ASP A 260 -0.15 20.71 -6.14
C ASP A 260 -1.05 21.78 -5.46
N GLU A 261 -1.25 21.65 -4.15
CA GLU A 261 -2.10 22.52 -3.34
C GLU A 261 -1.29 23.42 -2.38
N PRO A 262 -1.87 24.54 -1.89
CA PRO A 262 -1.29 25.28 -0.78
C PRO A 262 -1.10 24.40 0.45
N LEU A 263 0.13 24.35 0.98
CA LEU A 263 0.48 23.47 2.08
C LEU A 263 0.40 24.15 3.45
N SER A 264 -0.27 23.49 4.39
CA SER A 264 -0.23 23.73 5.82
C SER A 264 0.33 22.50 6.53
N LEU A 265 1.50 22.63 7.16
CA LEU A 265 2.20 21.54 7.83
C LEU A 265 2.76 21.99 9.18
N SER A 266 2.44 21.23 10.22
CA SER A 266 3.12 21.30 11.51
C SER A 266 3.75 19.94 11.81
N LEU A 267 5.06 19.93 11.97
CA LEU A 267 5.84 18.70 12.16
C LEU A 267 6.59 18.78 13.49
N PRO A 268 5.99 18.31 14.61
CA PRO A 268 6.58 18.37 15.95
C PRO A 268 7.68 17.34 16.20
N ALA A 269 8.31 16.82 15.14
CA ALA A 269 9.40 15.86 15.24
C ALA A 269 10.61 16.46 15.96
N GLU A 270 11.17 15.70 16.89
CA GLU A 270 12.40 16.05 17.60
C GLU A 270 13.64 15.77 16.72
N THR A 271 13.56 14.70 15.94
CA THR A 271 14.62 14.27 15.02
C THR A 271 14.08 14.11 13.60
N ALA A 272 14.79 14.72 12.65
CA ALA A 272 14.66 14.52 11.21
C ALA A 272 16.06 14.60 10.59
N GLN A 273 16.45 13.67 9.72
CA GLN A 273 17.70 13.80 8.95
C GLN A 273 17.49 14.73 7.76
N TYR A 274 16.37 14.56 7.05
CA TYR A 274 16.06 15.31 5.85
C TYR A 274 14.58 15.69 5.78
N ILE A 275 14.30 16.98 5.58
CA ILE A 275 12.96 17.51 5.32
C ILE A 275 13.02 18.20 3.97
N TYR A 276 12.24 17.72 3.00
CA TYR A 276 12.15 18.28 1.67
C TYR A 276 10.71 18.61 1.30
N ILE A 277 10.47 19.88 0.99
CA ILE A 277 9.16 20.42 0.65
C ILE A 277 9.31 21.16 -0.68
N ASP A 278 8.54 20.78 -1.68
CA ASP A 278 8.49 21.42 -3.01
C ASP A 278 7.03 21.57 -3.42
N VAL A 279 6.50 22.79 -3.25
CA VAL A 279 5.05 23.06 -3.31
C VAL A 279 4.77 24.41 -3.98
N PRO A 280 3.63 24.59 -4.67
CA PRO A 280 3.34 25.84 -5.37
C PRO A 280 3.16 27.02 -4.41
N SER A 281 2.62 26.78 -3.22
CA SER A 281 2.51 27.80 -2.17
C SER A 281 2.45 27.21 -0.77
N ILE A 282 2.92 27.99 0.20
CA ILE A 282 2.93 27.61 1.61
C ILE A 282 1.98 28.53 2.37
N GLU A 283 1.00 27.95 3.04
CA GLU A 283 0.14 28.67 3.99
C GLU A 283 0.81 28.76 5.36
N SER A 284 1.27 27.61 5.87
CA SER A 284 1.97 27.54 7.15
C SER A 284 2.97 26.39 7.18
N LEU A 285 4.15 26.64 7.76
CA LEU A 285 5.13 25.61 8.11
C LEU A 285 5.60 25.86 9.53
N ASP A 286 5.56 24.82 10.35
CA ASP A 286 6.07 24.85 11.70
C ASP A 286 6.84 23.56 12.04
N PHE A 287 7.96 23.73 12.74
CA PHE A 287 8.87 22.67 13.16
C PHE A 287 9.24 22.88 14.65
N PRO A 288 8.26 22.82 15.57
CA PRO A 288 8.40 23.40 16.90
C PRO A 288 9.46 22.70 17.77
N ASN A 289 9.71 21.41 17.57
CA ASN A 289 10.58 20.60 18.42
C ASN A 289 11.88 20.15 17.73
N LEU A 290 12.12 20.59 16.49
CA LEU A 290 13.23 20.08 15.70
C LEU A 290 14.58 20.46 16.34
N ALA A 291 15.32 19.48 16.85
CA ALA A 291 16.48 19.73 17.71
C ALA A 291 17.82 19.24 17.14
N ASN A 292 17.82 18.34 16.16
CA ASN A 292 19.02 17.55 15.83
C ASN A 292 19.26 17.35 14.32
N ASN A 293 20.46 17.72 13.85
CA ASN A 293 21.07 17.32 12.57
C ASN A 293 20.14 17.22 11.35
N SER A 294 19.25 18.19 11.19
CA SER A 294 18.31 18.21 10.07
C SER A 294 18.87 19.03 8.91
N ALA A 295 18.74 18.49 7.70
CA ALA A 295 18.75 19.28 6.48
C ALA A 295 17.30 19.59 6.11
N VAL A 296 16.96 20.88 6.10
CA VAL A 296 15.63 21.36 5.74
C VAL A 296 15.73 22.13 4.42
N SER A 297 15.08 21.61 3.39
CA SER A 297 14.99 22.19 2.06
C SER A 297 13.54 22.52 1.74
N VAL A 298 13.24 23.80 1.60
CA VAL A 298 11.90 24.30 1.27
C VAL A 298 11.98 25.03 -0.07
N ARG A 299 11.15 24.64 -1.02
CA ARG A 299 10.96 25.32 -2.28
C ARG A 299 9.49 25.71 -2.43
N SER A 300 9.25 26.96 -2.79
CA SER A 300 7.92 27.45 -3.09
C SER A 300 7.88 28.37 -4.29
N ASP A 301 6.88 28.21 -5.15
CA ASP A 301 6.69 29.08 -6.32
C ASP A 301 6.09 30.44 -5.96
N LYS A 302 5.52 30.59 -4.75
CA LYS A 302 5.00 31.86 -4.22
C LYS A 302 5.85 32.41 -3.08
N ALA A 303 5.68 33.70 -2.80
CA ALA A 303 6.43 34.37 -1.76
C ALA A 303 6.16 33.76 -0.38
N TYR A 304 7.23 33.47 0.34
CA TYR A 304 7.19 32.91 1.69
C TYR A 304 8.33 33.51 2.54
N ASP A 305 8.05 33.76 3.82
CA ASP A 305 9.01 34.36 4.75
C ASP A 305 10.01 33.31 5.28
N CYS A 306 10.98 32.96 4.42
CA CYS A 306 12.07 32.03 4.73
C CYS A 306 12.89 32.46 5.96
N GLU A 307 13.08 33.77 6.18
CA GLU A 307 13.85 34.29 7.32
C GLU A 307 13.11 34.03 8.64
N LYS A 308 11.79 34.24 8.67
CA LYS A 308 10.96 33.90 9.83
C LYS A 308 10.97 32.40 10.11
N LEU A 309 10.86 31.56 9.08
CA LEU A 309 10.94 30.10 9.24
C LEU A 309 12.31 29.69 9.81
N HIS A 310 13.39 30.17 9.21
CA HIS A 310 14.76 29.89 9.66
C HIS A 310 15.00 30.33 11.11
N LYS A 311 14.50 31.51 11.50
CA LYS A 311 14.60 32.01 12.87
C LYS A 311 13.85 31.11 13.86
N ARG A 312 12.65 30.62 13.52
CA ARG A 312 11.90 29.68 14.37
C ARG A 312 12.67 28.38 14.58
N ILE A 313 13.20 27.80 13.50
CA ILE A 313 14.00 26.58 13.56
C ILE A 313 15.24 26.78 14.45
N ARG A 314 16.00 27.88 14.25
CA ARG A 314 17.22 28.15 15.04
C ARG A 314 17.00 28.32 16.54
N VAL A 315 15.83 28.80 16.97
CA VAL A 315 15.55 28.94 18.41
C VAL A 315 15.43 27.57 19.09
N GLY A 316 15.05 26.52 18.35
CA GLY A 316 14.89 25.16 18.88
C GLY A 316 16.15 24.28 18.81
N VAL A 317 17.12 24.58 17.93
CA VAL A 317 18.21 23.64 17.60
C VAL A 317 19.51 24.01 18.31
N GLN A 318 20.17 23.04 18.95
CA GLN A 318 21.47 23.23 19.61
C GLN A 318 22.69 23.12 18.67
N ARG A 319 22.50 22.67 17.43
CA ARG A 319 23.53 22.42 16.40
C ARG A 319 23.18 23.08 15.07
N ASP A 320 24.15 23.14 14.16
CA ASP A 320 23.97 23.69 12.82
C ASP A 320 22.94 22.88 12.01
N VAL A 321 21.82 23.52 11.67
CA VAL A 321 20.84 23.02 10.69
C VAL A 321 21.29 23.47 9.30
N ILE A 322 21.32 22.55 8.33
CA ILE A 322 21.49 22.92 6.92
C ILE A 322 20.12 23.37 6.42
N PHE A 323 19.93 24.68 6.30
CA PHE A 323 18.67 25.27 5.86
C PHE A 323 18.81 25.85 4.45
N TYR A 324 18.00 25.33 3.51
CA TYR A 324 17.84 25.85 2.17
C TYR A 324 16.38 26.27 1.97
N CYS A 325 16.14 27.50 1.55
CA CYS A 325 14.80 27.99 1.28
C CYS A 325 14.81 28.83 0.00
N ASP A 326 14.08 28.37 -1.01
CA ASP A 326 13.93 29.01 -2.30
C ASP A 326 12.47 29.41 -2.51
N ALA A 327 12.19 30.68 -2.26
CA ALA A 327 10.86 31.27 -2.46
C ALA A 327 11.01 32.71 -2.99
N PRO A 328 10.17 33.16 -3.93
CA PRO A 328 10.16 34.54 -4.40
C PRO A 328 10.10 35.57 -3.26
N GLY A 329 10.85 36.65 -3.36
CA GLY A 329 10.83 37.72 -2.34
C GLY A 329 11.56 37.39 -1.03
N SER A 330 12.13 36.19 -0.87
CA SER A 330 13.00 35.82 0.27
C SER A 330 14.37 36.55 0.30
N SER A 331 14.57 37.56 -0.56
CA SER A 331 15.80 38.35 -0.70
C SER A 331 16.01 39.38 0.44
N GLY A 332 15.78 38.94 1.68
CA GLY A 332 15.97 39.69 2.92
C GLY A 332 17.38 39.62 3.53
N LEU A 333 18.33 38.89 2.93
CA LEU A 333 19.74 38.99 3.35
C LEU A 333 20.27 40.39 2.99
N ARG A 334 20.41 41.25 4.02
CA ARG A 334 21.04 42.57 3.98
C ARG A 334 22.21 42.55 3.00
N LYS A 335 22.24 43.51 2.07
CA LYS A 335 23.29 43.69 1.05
C LYS A 335 24.74 43.71 1.59
N GLY A 336 24.96 43.78 2.92
CA GLY A 336 26.27 43.68 3.58
C GLY A 336 26.80 42.27 3.90
N ALA A 337 26.01 41.20 3.79
CA ALA A 337 26.45 39.83 4.11
C ALA A 337 26.84 38.98 2.88
N LYS A 338 26.65 39.50 1.65
CA LYS A 338 26.92 38.77 0.39
C LYS A 338 28.41 38.68 -0.01
N LEU A 339 29.33 39.19 0.81
CA LEU A 339 30.76 39.22 0.49
C LEU A 339 31.63 38.16 1.20
N GLY A 340 31.03 37.25 2.00
CA GLY A 340 31.79 36.27 2.81
C GLY A 340 31.64 34.78 2.45
N ILE A 341 30.62 34.38 1.67
CA ILE A 341 30.33 32.97 1.34
C ILE A 341 30.49 32.75 -0.17
N GLY A 342 31.62 33.20 -0.71
CA GLY A 342 31.94 33.08 -2.14
C GLY A 342 32.73 31.83 -2.53
N LEU A 343 33.15 30.97 -1.59
CA LEU A 343 34.17 29.94 -1.90
C LEU A 343 33.99 28.58 -1.19
N GLY A 344 32.80 28.25 -0.66
CA GLY A 344 32.62 27.02 0.15
C GLY A 344 31.64 25.96 -0.32
N VAL A 345 30.54 26.32 -1.01
CA VAL A 345 29.37 25.39 -1.16
C VAL A 345 28.95 25.19 -2.62
N GLY A 346 29.86 25.42 -3.57
CA GLY A 346 29.55 25.33 -5.00
C GLY A 346 29.45 23.91 -5.58
N ILE A 347 29.88 22.86 -4.87
CA ILE A 347 30.10 21.53 -5.51
C ILE A 347 29.30 20.39 -4.85
N GLY A 348 28.92 20.49 -3.56
CA GLY A 348 28.21 19.40 -2.88
C GLY A 348 26.70 19.35 -3.13
N GLY A 349 26.00 20.49 -3.01
CA GLY A 349 24.53 20.54 -3.05
C GLY A 349 23.93 20.39 -4.45
N LEU A 350 24.57 20.97 -5.47
CA LEU A 350 24.11 20.87 -6.85
C LEU A 350 24.32 19.47 -7.43
N GLY A 351 25.30 18.70 -6.95
CA GLY A 351 25.52 17.32 -7.38
C GLY A 351 24.39 16.39 -6.96
N LEU A 352 23.88 16.55 -5.72
CA LEU A 352 22.78 15.72 -5.21
C LEU A 352 21.43 16.10 -5.83
N ILE A 353 21.16 17.40 -6.02
CA ILE A 353 19.96 17.87 -6.72
C ILE A 353 20.02 17.45 -8.20
N GLY A 354 21.19 17.57 -8.84
CA GLY A 354 21.41 17.12 -10.21
C GLY A 354 21.20 15.62 -10.38
N LEU A 355 21.65 14.79 -9.41
CA LEU A 355 21.39 13.35 -9.42
C LEU A 355 19.91 13.01 -9.20
N ALA A 356 19.21 13.70 -8.31
CA ALA A 356 17.78 13.50 -8.11
C ALA A 356 16.96 13.88 -9.35
N VAL A 357 17.28 15.01 -9.99
CA VAL A 357 16.63 15.47 -11.23
C VAL A 357 17.00 14.57 -12.41
N ALA A 358 18.27 14.17 -12.56
CA ALA A 358 18.68 13.25 -13.62
C ALA A 358 18.07 11.85 -13.43
N PHE A 359 17.95 11.37 -12.20
CA PHE A 359 17.24 10.14 -11.88
C PHE A 359 15.75 10.24 -12.27
N TRP A 360 15.09 11.35 -11.94
CA TRP A 360 13.70 11.61 -12.33
C TRP A 360 13.51 11.72 -13.86
N ILE A 361 14.39 12.42 -14.56
CA ILE A 361 14.36 12.55 -16.04
C ILE A 361 14.65 11.21 -16.73
N SER A 362 15.64 10.45 -16.25
CA SER A 362 15.99 9.13 -16.83
C SER A 362 14.87 8.11 -16.63
N ARG A 363 14.10 8.20 -15.53
CA ARG A 363 12.91 7.39 -15.29
C ARG A 363 11.79 7.73 -16.28
N ARG A 364 11.59 9.02 -16.58
CA ARG A 364 10.65 9.46 -17.64
C ARG A 364 11.09 9.05 -19.05
N ALA A 365 12.40 9.04 -19.34
CA ALA A 365 12.92 8.64 -20.65
C ALA A 365 12.74 7.13 -20.91
N LYS A 366 13.03 6.27 -19.93
CA LYS A 366 12.80 4.82 -20.05
C LYS A 366 11.33 4.45 -20.20
N LYS A 367 10.41 5.20 -19.58
CA LYS A 367 8.96 5.02 -19.77
C LYS A 367 8.51 5.24 -21.22
N ARG A 368 9.17 6.14 -21.98
CA ARG A 368 8.86 6.36 -23.40
C ARG A 368 9.30 5.21 -24.31
N GLU A 369 10.40 4.55 -23.99
CA GLU A 369 10.89 3.40 -24.77
C GLU A 369 10.02 2.15 -24.55
N VAL A 370 9.52 1.94 -23.33
CA VAL A 370 8.63 0.80 -23.02
C VAL A 370 7.20 1.02 -23.57
N GLY A 371 6.70 2.27 -23.57
CA GLY A 371 5.41 2.61 -24.18
C GLY A 371 5.37 2.45 -25.70
N MET A 372 6.47 2.76 -26.40
CA MET A 372 6.55 2.57 -27.85
C MET A 372 6.61 1.09 -28.26
N GLY A 373 7.21 0.21 -27.46
CA GLY A 373 7.28 -1.22 -27.75
C GLY A 373 5.93 -1.96 -27.64
N SER A 374 5.03 -1.49 -26.77
CA SER A 374 3.70 -2.09 -26.56
C SER A 374 2.70 -1.72 -27.68
N GLU A 375 2.77 -0.48 -28.19
CA GLU A 375 1.96 -0.04 -29.34
C GLU A 375 2.40 -0.71 -30.66
N GLU A 376 3.69 -0.91 -30.88
CA GLU A 376 4.20 -1.59 -32.08
C GLU A 376 3.81 -3.08 -32.11
N GLN A 377 3.78 -3.76 -30.95
CA GLN A 377 3.26 -5.13 -30.84
C GLN A 377 1.74 -5.23 -31.03
N LYS A 378 0.96 -4.25 -30.54
CA LYS A 378 -0.50 -4.19 -30.78
C LYS A 378 -0.84 -3.94 -32.25
N MET A 379 -0.07 -3.10 -32.94
CA MET A 379 -0.25 -2.85 -34.38
C MET A 379 0.14 -4.06 -35.24
N ALA A 380 1.18 -4.80 -34.86
CA ALA A 380 1.58 -6.04 -35.55
C ALA A 380 0.54 -7.18 -35.38
N ALA A 381 -0.11 -7.28 -34.22
CA ALA A 381 -1.13 -8.30 -33.97
C ALA A 381 -2.45 -8.05 -34.73
N ILE A 382 -2.80 -6.80 -35.02
CA ILE A 382 -3.99 -6.45 -35.82
C ILE A 382 -3.76 -6.68 -37.32
N GLY A 383 -2.52 -6.49 -37.80
CA GLY A 383 -2.16 -6.74 -39.21
C GLY A 383 -2.15 -8.23 -39.62
N ALA A 384 -1.89 -9.15 -38.68
CA ALA A 384 -1.77 -10.58 -38.97
C ALA A 384 -3.11 -11.32 -39.13
N ARG A 385 -4.25 -10.69 -38.77
CA ARG A 385 -5.58 -11.35 -38.78
C ARG A 385 -6.42 -11.07 -40.04
N SER A 386 -5.88 -10.32 -41.01
CA SER A 386 -6.60 -9.90 -42.23
C SER A 386 -6.23 -10.70 -43.50
N GLY A 387 -5.49 -11.81 -43.38
CA GLY A 387 -4.87 -12.47 -44.54
C GLY A 387 -4.94 -13.99 -44.55
N SER A 388 -6.11 -14.59 -44.32
CA SER A 388 -6.33 -16.02 -44.64
C SER A 388 -7.82 -16.34 -44.59
N ASP A 389 -8.54 -16.11 -45.69
CA ASP A 389 -9.76 -16.83 -46.05
C ASP A 389 -10.21 -16.36 -47.44
N ASP A 390 -9.52 -16.82 -48.50
CA ASP A 390 -10.16 -16.94 -49.82
C ASP A 390 -9.39 -17.91 -50.75
N SER A 391 -9.80 -19.17 -50.75
CA SER A 391 -9.69 -20.15 -51.85
C SER A 391 -10.25 -21.47 -51.29
N GLY A 392 -11.43 -21.97 -51.65
CA GLY A 392 -12.00 -22.06 -52.98
C GLY A 392 -11.83 -23.49 -53.47
N GLU A 393 -12.83 -24.36 -53.30
CA GLU A 393 -12.92 -25.57 -54.11
C GLU A 393 -14.38 -26.05 -54.25
N SER A 394 -15.00 -25.61 -55.35
CA SER A 394 -16.17 -26.21 -55.96
C SER A 394 -15.72 -27.17 -57.05
N GLY A 395 -16.08 -28.45 -56.98
CA GLY A 395 -15.82 -29.43 -58.04
C GLY A 395 -16.86 -30.55 -58.03
N HIS A 396 -17.60 -30.66 -59.14
CA HIS A 396 -18.63 -31.65 -59.46
C HIS A 396 -18.15 -33.11 -59.41
N SER A 397 -19.04 -34.03 -58.97
CA SER A 397 -19.77 -34.99 -59.84
C SER A 397 -20.49 -36.05 -59.01
#